data_AF-A0A5N6GDN7-F1
#
_entry.id   AF-A0A5N6GDN7-F1
#
_cell.length_a   1.000
_cell.length_b   1.000
_cell.length_c   1.000
_cell.angle_alpha   90.00
_cell.angle_beta   90.00
_cell.angle_gamma   90.00
#
_symmetry.space_group_name_H-M   'P 1'
#
loop_
_entity.id
_entity.type
_entity.pdbx_description
1 polymer ?
#
loop_
_entity_poly.entity_id
_entity_poly.type
_entity_poly.pdbx_seq_one_letter_code
_entity_poly.pdbx_strand_id
1 'polypeptide(L)'
;MAIVKLVKDTSTELPIKLLLCVATSQSVVVLKKAILGWRTQTGIASWQLSKSASKAEAFQIIENMNQNMMCSALLRRYYILRLFEDCRGCDMPSLTGFVSVRGNGVPSRKRGNPLNNAEKDLTTAMMKEMFPALRPGTQEYDNKRGAVNFYRKLGRKFHMLTSSFGKGILALMPYYDLPGEPDMSISDNQLQSLRESTLGQVISILERTQGEALCQFSAAAERIVDALIEFPVERCPVFELEEIAESQILEYPKNSSSLLSLLGLRRHAQIVTDPYPSADESTELGEIGG
;
A
#
# COMPACT_ATOMS: atom_id res chain seq x y z
N MET A 1 -11.14 11.75 -26.98
CA MET A 1 -9.99 12.62 -27.37
C MET A 1 -8.81 12.56 -26.40
N ALA A 2 -9.00 12.60 -25.07
CA ALA A 2 -7.88 12.59 -24.11
C ALA A 2 -7.01 11.31 -24.11
N ILE A 3 -7.62 10.13 -24.23
CA ILE A 3 -6.91 8.83 -24.28
C ILE A 3 -5.98 8.76 -25.50
N VAL A 4 -6.41 9.28 -26.66
CA VAL A 4 -5.63 9.28 -27.91
C VAL A 4 -4.37 10.16 -27.81
N LYS A 5 -4.38 11.18 -26.95
CA LYS A 5 -3.23 12.08 -26.77
C LYS A 5 -2.14 11.47 -25.87
N LEU A 6 -2.52 10.60 -24.93
CA LEU A 6 -1.60 9.85 -24.06
C LEU A 6 -0.77 8.81 -24.85
N VAL A 7 -1.29 8.37 -26.01
CA VAL A 7 -0.75 7.27 -26.81
C VAL A 7 0.51 7.64 -27.62
N LYS A 8 0.88 8.93 -27.72
CA LYS A 8 1.91 9.34 -28.69
C LYS A 8 3.36 9.37 -28.20
N ASP A 9 3.66 9.37 -26.88
CA ASP A 9 5.00 9.77 -26.40
C ASP A 9 5.70 8.90 -25.33
N THR A 10 5.23 7.69 -25.03
CA THR A 10 5.97 6.74 -24.16
C THR A 10 5.41 5.34 -24.37
N SER A 11 6.07 4.27 -23.89
CA SER A 11 5.44 2.94 -23.80
C SER A 11 4.05 3.10 -23.15
N THR A 12 3.01 3.02 -23.96
CA THR A 12 1.63 3.44 -23.63
C THR A 12 0.93 2.45 -22.71
N GLU A 13 1.54 1.28 -22.54
CA GLU A 13 0.97 0.13 -21.87
C GLU A 13 0.71 0.40 -20.39
N LEU A 14 1.67 0.92 -19.64
CA LEU A 14 1.52 1.15 -18.20
C LEU A 14 0.44 2.20 -17.87
N PRO A 15 0.39 3.38 -18.52
CA PRO A 15 -0.72 4.31 -18.33
C PRO A 15 -2.08 3.71 -18.66
N ILE A 16 -2.18 2.89 -19.71
CA ILE A 16 -3.42 2.19 -20.08
C ILE A 16 -3.80 1.15 -19.01
N LYS A 17 -2.83 0.36 -18.52
CA LYS A 17 -3.04 -0.60 -17.42
C LYS A 17 -3.60 0.11 -16.18
N LEU A 18 -3.03 1.25 -15.78
CA LEU A 18 -3.56 2.04 -14.65
C LEU A 18 -5.01 2.51 -14.88
N LEU A 19 -5.33 2.99 -16.08
CA LEU A 19 -6.69 3.46 -16.41
C LEU A 19 -7.73 2.34 -16.37
N LEU A 20 -7.37 1.16 -16.87
CA LEU A 20 -8.30 0.06 -17.06
C LEU A 20 -8.39 -0.84 -15.83
N CYS A 21 -7.27 -1.12 -15.18
CA CYS A 21 -7.14 -2.27 -14.28
C CYS A 21 -7.16 -1.90 -12.78
N VAL A 22 -7.24 -0.62 -12.42
CA VAL A 22 -7.42 -0.21 -11.01
C VAL A 22 -8.88 -0.44 -10.59
N ALA A 23 -9.07 -1.03 -9.40
CA ALA A 23 -10.38 -1.33 -8.81
C ALA A 23 -11.30 -2.18 -9.71
N THR A 24 -10.72 -3.14 -10.44
CA THR A 24 -11.49 -4.15 -11.17
C THR A 24 -11.81 -5.35 -10.28
N SER A 25 -12.68 -6.24 -10.76
CA SER A 25 -12.93 -7.53 -10.11
C SER A 25 -11.63 -8.34 -9.97
N GLN A 26 -10.73 -8.28 -10.96
CA GLN A 26 -9.39 -8.88 -10.84
C GLN A 26 -8.58 -8.29 -9.69
N SER A 27 -8.56 -6.96 -9.53
CA SER A 27 -7.86 -6.33 -8.39
C SER A 27 -8.42 -6.80 -7.06
N VAL A 28 -9.75 -6.97 -6.97
CA VAL A 28 -10.44 -7.48 -5.78
C VAL A 28 -10.10 -8.95 -5.51
N VAL A 29 -9.96 -9.79 -6.55
CA VAL A 29 -9.45 -11.16 -6.42
C VAL A 29 -8.00 -11.17 -5.91
N VAL A 30 -7.14 -10.29 -6.42
CA VAL A 30 -5.76 -10.15 -5.93
C VAL A 30 -5.74 -9.74 -4.46
N LEU A 31 -6.58 -8.80 -4.04
CA LEU A 31 -6.73 -8.42 -2.64
C LEU A 31 -7.21 -9.60 -1.77
N LYS A 32 -8.21 -10.38 -2.23
CA LYS A 32 -8.65 -11.61 -1.55
C LYS A 32 -7.48 -12.57 -1.32
N LYS A 33 -6.70 -12.85 -2.36
CA LYS A 33 -5.55 -13.75 -2.27
C LYS A 33 -4.45 -13.19 -1.34
N ALA A 34 -4.25 -11.88 -1.32
CA ALA A 34 -3.36 -11.24 -0.37
C ALA A 34 -3.84 -11.43 1.08
N ILE A 35 -5.14 -11.29 1.37
CA ILE A 35 -5.71 -11.54 2.70
C ILE A 35 -5.52 -13.00 3.10
N LEU A 36 -5.86 -13.96 2.23
CA LEU A 36 -5.74 -15.39 2.54
C LEU A 36 -4.27 -15.82 2.70
N GLY A 37 -3.37 -15.29 1.88
CA GLY A 37 -1.93 -15.48 2.03
C GLY A 37 -1.42 -14.90 3.35
N TRP A 38 -1.95 -13.75 3.77
CA TRP A 38 -1.68 -13.17 5.08
C TRP A 38 -2.28 -14.01 6.22
N ARG A 39 -3.42 -14.68 6.07
CA ARG A 39 -3.91 -15.54 7.17
C ARG A 39 -3.08 -16.81 7.39
N THR A 40 -2.50 -17.34 6.34
CA THR A 40 -1.88 -18.68 6.35
C THR A 40 -0.38 -18.66 6.62
N GLN A 41 0.24 -17.48 6.66
CA GLN A 41 1.68 -17.38 6.67
C GLN A 41 2.29 -17.28 8.07
N THR A 42 3.23 -18.18 8.33
CA THR A 42 4.05 -18.17 9.55
C THR A 42 5.05 -17.02 9.52
N GLY A 43 5.12 -16.23 10.59
CA GLY A 43 6.11 -15.14 10.73
C GLY A 43 5.59 -13.72 10.45
N ILE A 44 4.29 -13.55 10.22
CA ILE A 44 3.67 -12.22 9.98
C ILE A 44 3.84 -11.24 11.13
N ALA A 45 3.97 -11.72 12.36
CA ALA A 45 4.27 -10.86 13.50
C ALA A 45 5.53 -10.01 13.27
N SER A 46 6.50 -10.50 12.47
CA SER A 46 7.70 -9.75 12.10
C SER A 46 7.45 -8.61 11.09
N TRP A 47 6.29 -8.60 10.44
CA TRP A 47 5.89 -7.60 9.43
C TRP A 47 4.93 -6.55 9.97
N GLN A 48 4.42 -6.71 11.19
CA GLN A 48 3.57 -5.70 11.83
C GLN A 48 4.45 -4.53 12.29
N LEU A 49 4.37 -3.43 11.55
CA LEU A 49 5.13 -2.24 11.88
C LEU A 49 4.40 -1.48 12.99
N SER A 50 4.97 -1.46 14.20
CA SER A 50 4.40 -0.63 15.27
C SER A 50 4.26 0.82 14.80
N LYS A 51 3.23 1.53 15.30
CA LYS A 51 3.06 2.97 15.02
C LYS A 51 4.30 3.80 15.45
N SER A 52 5.09 3.28 16.38
CA SER A 52 6.34 3.86 16.88
C SER A 52 7.62 3.36 16.19
N ALA A 53 7.53 2.50 15.17
CA ALA A 53 8.70 1.96 14.49
C ALA A 53 9.54 3.08 13.87
N SER A 54 10.85 2.97 14.04
CA SER A 54 11.81 3.89 13.45
C SER A 54 11.83 3.78 11.92
N LYS A 55 12.29 4.84 11.25
CA LYS A 55 12.47 4.87 9.79
C LYS A 55 13.43 3.78 9.29
N ALA A 56 14.42 3.43 10.10
CA ALA A 56 15.37 2.35 9.81
C ALA A 56 14.68 0.98 9.85
N GLU A 57 13.88 0.71 10.88
CA GLU A 57 13.09 -0.53 10.99
C GLU A 57 12.06 -0.64 9.86
N ALA A 58 11.36 0.45 9.54
CA ALA A 58 10.44 0.52 8.40
C ALA A 58 11.12 0.11 7.08
N PHE A 59 12.32 0.63 6.84
CA PHE A 59 13.08 0.30 5.64
C PHE A 59 13.59 -1.14 5.62
N GLN A 60 14.07 -1.66 6.75
CA GLN A 60 14.48 -3.06 6.84
C GLN A 60 13.32 -4.01 6.56
N ILE A 61 12.14 -3.72 7.10
CA ILE A 61 10.94 -4.53 6.83
C ILE A 61 10.58 -4.46 5.34
N ILE A 62 10.61 -3.27 4.73
CA ILE A 62 10.41 -3.12 3.28
C ILE A 62 11.41 -4.01 2.50
N GLU A 63 12.70 -3.94 2.80
CA GLU A 63 13.73 -4.73 2.10
C GLU A 63 13.58 -6.25 2.28
N ASN A 64 13.16 -6.68 3.47
CA ASN A 64 13.04 -8.10 3.81
C ASN A 64 11.72 -8.72 3.32
N MET A 65 10.74 -7.92 2.88
CA MET A 65 9.49 -8.42 2.34
C MET A 65 9.70 -9.13 0.99
N ASN A 66 9.33 -10.41 0.96
CA ASN A 66 9.38 -11.22 -0.27
C ASN A 66 8.36 -10.72 -1.29
N GLN A 67 8.83 -10.13 -2.39
CA GLN A 67 7.98 -9.57 -3.44
C GLN A 67 7.21 -10.63 -4.25
N ASN A 68 7.55 -11.91 -4.12
CA ASN A 68 6.86 -13.01 -4.81
C ASN A 68 5.55 -13.41 -4.13
N MET A 69 5.20 -12.79 -2.99
CA MET A 69 3.97 -13.09 -2.26
C MET A 69 3.04 -11.88 -2.29
N MET A 70 1.77 -12.11 -2.65
CA MET A 70 0.78 -11.04 -2.83
C MET A 70 0.58 -10.20 -1.55
N CYS A 71 0.50 -10.85 -0.38
CA CYS A 71 0.39 -10.17 0.92
C CYS A 71 1.58 -9.24 1.18
N SER A 72 2.80 -9.72 0.94
CA SER A 72 4.03 -8.93 1.09
C SER A 72 4.09 -7.77 0.11
N ALA A 73 3.72 -7.98 -1.16
CA ALA A 73 3.67 -6.91 -2.16
C ALA A 73 2.69 -5.80 -1.76
N LEU A 74 1.51 -6.17 -1.25
CA LEU A 74 0.51 -5.24 -0.72
C LEU A 74 1.07 -4.42 0.45
N LEU A 75 1.51 -5.08 1.52
CA LEU A 75 1.98 -4.40 2.73
C LEU A 75 3.21 -3.53 2.46
N ARG A 76 4.10 -3.99 1.57
CA ARG A 76 5.27 -3.23 1.13
C ARG A 76 4.91 -1.87 0.55
N ARG A 77 3.85 -1.77 -0.25
CA ARG A 77 3.42 -0.48 -0.82
C ARG A 77 2.97 0.50 0.26
N TYR A 78 2.23 0.01 1.25
CA TYR A 78 1.80 0.81 2.39
C TYR A 78 2.98 1.29 3.23
N TYR A 79 3.98 0.42 3.48
CA TYR A 79 5.17 0.81 4.22
C TYR A 79 6.08 1.76 3.42
N ILE A 80 6.17 1.63 2.10
CA ILE A 80 6.86 2.61 1.25
C ILE A 80 6.17 3.98 1.32
N LEU A 81 4.83 4.02 1.27
CA LEU A 81 4.07 5.26 1.44
C LEU A 81 4.34 5.88 2.83
N ARG A 82 4.21 5.10 3.90
CA ARG A 82 4.46 5.55 5.27
C ARG A 82 5.87 6.09 5.43
N LEU A 83 6.89 5.37 4.96
CA LEU A 83 8.27 5.82 5.00
C LEU A 83 8.47 7.14 4.25
N PHE A 84 7.84 7.31 3.09
CA PHE A 84 7.87 8.55 2.33
C PHE A 84 7.24 9.72 3.10
N GLU A 85 6.07 9.51 3.70
CA GLU A 85 5.37 10.51 4.52
C GLU A 85 6.20 10.89 5.77
N ASP A 86 6.71 9.90 6.51
CA ASP A 86 7.52 10.09 7.73
C ASP A 86 8.84 10.83 7.45
N CYS A 87 9.39 10.68 6.25
CA CYS A 87 10.62 11.36 5.82
C CYS A 87 10.37 12.76 5.24
N ARG A 88 9.21 13.38 5.54
CA ARG A 88 8.79 14.69 5.03
C ARG A 88 8.76 14.74 3.51
N GLY A 89 8.42 13.62 2.86
CA GLY A 89 8.30 13.55 1.41
C GLY A 89 7.30 14.56 0.83
N CYS A 90 6.31 14.98 1.63
CA CYS A 90 5.28 15.96 1.26
C CYS A 90 5.78 17.42 1.23
N ASP A 91 6.84 17.75 1.99
CA ASP A 91 7.42 19.11 2.05
C ASP A 91 8.35 19.40 0.85
N MET A 92 8.42 18.49 -0.12
CA MET A 92 9.41 18.48 -1.19
C MET A 92 9.16 19.55 -2.26
N PRO A 93 10.21 20.25 -2.74
CA PRO A 93 10.10 21.22 -3.85
C PRO A 93 9.50 20.66 -5.14
N SER A 94 9.67 19.36 -5.39
CA SER A 94 9.06 18.65 -6.54
C SER A 94 7.54 18.52 -6.42
N LEU A 95 7.02 18.54 -5.19
CA LEU A 95 5.59 18.43 -4.90
C LEU A 95 4.97 19.81 -4.65
N THR A 96 5.68 20.70 -3.95
CA THR A 96 5.22 22.04 -3.60
C THR A 96 5.48 23.08 -4.68
N GLY A 97 6.37 22.79 -5.65
CA GLY A 97 6.80 23.74 -6.67
C GLY A 97 7.75 24.83 -6.16
N PHE A 98 8.05 24.85 -4.86
CA PHE A 98 8.87 25.87 -4.22
C PHE A 98 10.19 25.30 -3.71
N VAL A 99 11.31 25.84 -4.18
CA VAL A 99 12.63 25.59 -3.57
C VAL A 99 12.75 26.55 -2.38
N SER A 100 12.74 26.02 -1.15
CA SER A 100 13.05 26.82 0.03
C SER A 100 14.51 27.28 -0.07
N VAL A 101 14.72 28.55 -0.43
CA VAL A 101 16.01 29.23 -0.26
C VAL A 101 16.13 29.53 1.22
N ARG A 102 16.83 28.68 1.97
CA ARG A 102 17.14 28.96 3.37
C ARG A 102 18.03 30.20 3.40
N GLY A 103 17.44 31.34 3.76
CA GLY A 103 18.14 32.63 3.87
C GLY A 103 19.12 32.62 5.04
N ASN A 104 20.40 32.57 4.71
CA ASN A 104 21.49 33.40 5.23
C ASN A 104 22.82 32.79 4.77
N GLY A 105 23.27 33.21 3.59
CA GLY A 105 24.52 32.76 2.99
C GLY A 105 24.45 32.84 1.48
N VAL A 106 25.49 33.40 0.86
CA VAL A 106 25.70 33.52 -0.59
C VAL A 106 25.16 32.28 -1.30
N PRO A 107 24.35 32.41 -2.37
CA PRO A 107 23.86 31.25 -3.11
C PRO A 107 25.06 30.50 -3.66
N SER A 108 25.43 29.39 -3.00
CA SER A 108 26.44 28.50 -3.55
C SER A 108 25.86 27.99 -4.86
N ARG A 109 26.37 28.50 -6.00
CA ARG A 109 26.04 28.00 -7.33
C ARG A 109 26.56 26.56 -7.45
N LYS A 110 25.89 25.60 -6.82
CA LYS A 110 26.13 24.17 -7.06
C LYS A 110 25.79 23.93 -8.54
N ARG A 111 26.76 23.49 -9.33
CA ARG A 111 26.57 23.13 -10.75
C ARG A 111 25.47 22.07 -10.86
N GLY A 112 24.47 22.30 -11.71
CA GLY A 112 23.38 21.35 -11.98
C GLY A 112 21.98 21.95 -11.81
N ASN A 113 20.95 21.21 -12.24
CA ASN A 113 19.55 21.62 -12.10
C ASN A 113 19.21 21.76 -10.59
N PRO A 114 18.70 22.93 -10.12
CA PRO A 114 18.35 23.16 -8.72
C PRO A 114 17.42 22.11 -8.13
N LEU A 115 16.48 21.60 -8.92
CA LEU A 115 15.57 20.52 -8.50
C LEU A 115 16.33 19.23 -8.19
N ASN A 116 17.26 18.86 -9.08
CA ASN A 116 18.08 17.65 -8.90
C ASN A 116 19.01 17.78 -7.68
N ASN A 117 19.49 18.98 -7.38
CA ASN A 117 20.30 19.24 -6.20
C ASN A 117 19.47 19.11 -4.92
N ALA A 118 18.26 19.67 -4.89
CA ALA A 118 17.34 19.51 -3.77
C ALA A 118 16.96 18.04 -3.54
N GLU A 119 16.71 17.26 -4.60
CA GLU A 119 16.42 15.82 -4.46
C GLU A 119 17.61 15.02 -3.91
N LYS A 120 18.84 15.36 -4.34
CA LYS A 120 20.07 14.73 -3.82
C LYS A 120 20.28 15.08 -2.35
N ASP A 121 20.04 16.32 -1.97
CA ASP A 121 20.17 16.78 -0.60
C ASP A 121 19.14 16.08 0.31
N LEU A 122 17.88 15.89 -0.14
CA LEU A 122 16.89 15.10 0.61
C LEU A 122 17.32 13.63 0.76
N THR A 123 17.72 12.98 -0.33
CA THR A 123 18.13 11.56 -0.28
C THR A 123 19.29 11.38 0.70
N THR A 124 20.19 12.36 0.78
CA THR A 124 21.30 12.37 1.74
C THR A 124 20.81 12.57 3.18
N ALA A 125 19.81 13.43 3.40
CA ALA A 125 19.18 13.61 4.72
C ALA A 125 18.48 12.33 5.20
N MET A 126 17.71 11.67 4.33
CA MET A 126 17.09 10.37 4.62
C MET A 126 18.13 9.31 4.97
N MET A 127 19.23 9.24 4.19
CA MET A 127 20.35 8.33 4.50
C MET A 127 20.95 8.57 5.87
N LYS A 128 21.17 9.83 6.26
CA LYS A 128 21.72 10.17 7.58
C LYS A 128 20.77 9.81 8.72
N GLU A 129 19.47 9.93 8.50
CA GLU A 129 18.46 9.60 9.50
C GLU A 129 18.26 8.09 9.67
N MET A 130 18.26 7.35 8.57
CA MET A 130 18.00 5.91 8.56
C MET A 130 19.25 5.07 8.83
N PHE A 131 20.42 5.56 8.40
CA PHE A 131 21.69 4.85 8.46
C PHE A 131 22.83 5.77 8.93
N PRO A 132 22.76 6.33 10.15
CA PRO A 132 23.76 7.29 10.64
C PRO A 132 25.18 6.73 10.72
N ALA A 133 25.32 5.40 10.83
CA ALA A 133 26.60 4.73 10.91
C ALA A 133 27.28 4.48 9.54
N LEU A 134 26.54 4.55 8.43
CA LEU A 134 27.09 4.27 7.10
C LEU A 134 27.95 5.43 6.58
N ARG A 135 29.15 5.10 6.13
CA ARG A 135 30.10 6.10 5.61
C ARG A 135 29.91 6.32 4.11
N PRO A 136 29.77 7.57 3.64
CA PRO A 136 29.76 7.88 2.21
C PRO A 136 31.00 7.35 1.48
N GLY A 137 30.82 6.91 0.24
CA GLY A 137 31.91 6.37 -0.60
C GLY A 137 32.20 4.87 -0.39
N THR A 138 31.42 4.19 0.45
CA THR A 138 31.44 2.73 0.55
C THR A 138 30.40 2.11 -0.38
N GLN A 139 30.67 0.90 -0.87
CA GLN A 139 29.70 0.17 -1.72
C GLN A 139 28.37 -0.05 -1.01
N GLU A 140 28.40 -0.32 0.30
CA GLU A 140 27.20 -0.49 1.12
C GLU A 140 26.36 0.79 1.18
N TYR A 141 27.00 1.94 1.39
CA TYR A 141 26.33 3.24 1.37
C TYR A 141 25.69 3.52 0.01
N ASP A 142 26.39 3.25 -1.09
CA ASP A 142 25.87 3.51 -2.44
C ASP A 142 24.69 2.60 -2.77
N ASN A 143 24.73 1.33 -2.37
CA ASN A 143 23.63 0.39 -2.51
C ASN A 143 22.39 0.86 -1.71
N LYS A 144 22.56 1.20 -0.43
CA LYS A 144 21.46 1.68 0.42
C LYS A 144 20.91 3.01 -0.07
N ARG A 145 21.77 3.92 -0.52
CA ARG A 145 21.36 5.20 -1.11
C ARG A 145 20.55 5.00 -2.39
N GLY A 146 20.92 4.02 -3.22
CA GLY A 146 20.14 3.60 -4.38
C GLY A 146 18.73 3.15 -4.01
N ALA A 147 18.62 2.26 -3.02
CA ALA A 147 17.33 1.76 -2.52
C ALA A 147 16.46 2.86 -1.87
N VAL A 148 17.05 3.74 -1.03
CA VAL A 148 16.35 4.90 -0.46
C VAL A 148 15.81 5.80 -1.56
N ASN A 149 16.61 6.10 -2.59
CA ASN A 149 16.17 6.92 -3.71
C ASN A 149 15.05 6.23 -4.52
N PHE A 150 15.10 4.91 -4.68
CA PHE A 150 14.05 4.14 -5.31
C PHE A 150 12.73 4.23 -4.53
N TYR A 151 12.74 3.93 -3.22
CA TYR A 151 11.53 4.00 -2.37
C TYR A 151 10.99 5.41 -2.26
N ARG A 152 11.86 6.42 -2.18
CA ARG A 152 11.44 7.83 -2.18
C ARG A 152 10.66 8.19 -3.44
N LYS A 153 11.17 7.83 -4.62
CA LYS A 153 10.52 8.13 -5.90
C LYS A 153 9.21 7.36 -6.07
N LEU A 154 9.18 6.11 -5.63
CA LEU A 154 7.99 5.27 -5.69
C LEU A 154 6.92 5.73 -4.69
N GLY A 155 7.32 6.01 -3.44
CA GLY A 155 6.44 6.53 -2.39
C GLY A 155 5.79 7.85 -2.77
N ARG A 156 6.48 8.72 -3.51
CA ARG A 156 5.88 9.93 -4.09
C ARG A 156 4.72 9.62 -5.04
N LYS A 157 4.83 8.58 -5.86
CA LYS A 157 3.77 8.18 -6.80
C LYS A 157 2.59 7.54 -6.10
N PHE A 158 2.86 6.75 -5.06
CA PHE A 158 1.83 6.28 -4.16
C PHE A 158 1.12 7.47 -3.52
N HIS A 159 1.86 8.46 -3.00
CA HIS A 159 1.28 9.66 -2.42
C HIS A 159 0.41 10.45 -3.42
N MET A 160 0.83 10.58 -4.68
CA MET A 160 -0.01 11.19 -5.73
C MET A 160 -1.35 10.45 -5.90
N LEU A 161 -1.33 9.11 -5.94
CA LEU A 161 -2.54 8.29 -6.07
C LEU A 161 -3.43 8.39 -4.82
N THR A 162 -2.83 8.30 -3.63
CA THR A 162 -3.57 8.31 -2.36
C THR A 162 -4.12 9.67 -2.01
N SER A 163 -3.48 10.76 -2.46
CA SER A 163 -4.01 12.12 -2.30
C SER A 163 -5.30 12.35 -3.09
N SER A 164 -5.46 11.67 -4.23
CA SER A 164 -6.65 11.77 -5.08
C SER A 164 -7.77 10.81 -4.65
N PHE A 165 -7.43 9.59 -4.23
CA PHE A 165 -8.42 8.52 -4.04
C PHE A 165 -8.48 7.91 -2.64
N GLY A 166 -7.56 8.25 -1.72
CA GLY A 166 -7.40 7.58 -0.42
C GLY A 166 -6.36 6.44 -0.45
N LYS A 167 -5.95 5.90 0.71
CA LYS A 167 -4.83 4.95 0.79
C LYS A 167 -5.15 3.58 0.23
N GLY A 168 -6.42 3.17 0.36
CA GLY A 168 -6.95 1.90 -0.15
C GLY A 168 -6.72 1.65 -1.63
N ILE A 169 -6.54 2.71 -2.43
CA ILE A 169 -6.25 2.58 -3.87
C ILE A 169 -5.02 1.72 -4.14
N LEU A 170 -4.02 1.73 -3.26
CA LEU A 170 -2.81 0.92 -3.40
C LEU A 170 -3.09 -0.59 -3.33
N ALA A 171 -4.14 -0.98 -2.59
CA ALA A 171 -4.60 -2.36 -2.49
C ALA A 171 -5.39 -2.82 -3.72
N LEU A 172 -5.93 -1.86 -4.47
CA LEU A 172 -6.75 -2.06 -5.66
C LEU A 172 -5.98 -1.81 -6.97
N MET A 173 -4.69 -1.54 -6.88
CA MET A 173 -3.80 -1.57 -8.04
C MET A 173 -3.44 -3.02 -8.38
N PRO A 174 -3.41 -3.41 -9.65
CA PRO A 174 -2.92 -4.74 -10.02
C PRO A 174 -1.40 -4.79 -9.78
N TYR A 175 -0.93 -5.63 -8.88
CA TYR A 175 0.50 -5.82 -8.58
C TYR A 175 0.96 -7.26 -8.70
N TYR A 176 0.06 -8.14 -9.15
CA TYR A 176 0.33 -9.55 -9.29
C TYR A 176 -0.50 -10.10 -10.45
N ASP A 177 0.12 -10.92 -11.30
CA ASP A 177 -0.57 -11.59 -12.40
C ASP A 177 -1.21 -12.87 -11.91
N LEU A 178 -2.49 -13.06 -12.23
CA LEU A 178 -3.18 -14.30 -11.94
C LEU A 178 -2.76 -15.36 -12.99
N PRO A 179 -2.52 -16.62 -12.59
CA PRO A 179 -2.16 -17.67 -13.55
C PRO A 179 -3.22 -17.81 -14.64
N GLY A 180 -2.81 -17.74 -15.91
CA GLY A 180 -3.70 -17.84 -17.07
C GLY A 180 -4.40 -16.55 -17.49
N GLU A 181 -4.18 -15.44 -16.77
CA GLU A 181 -4.70 -14.12 -17.14
C GLU A 181 -3.66 -13.32 -17.97
N PRO A 182 -4.09 -12.32 -18.76
CA PRO A 182 -3.18 -11.39 -19.43
C PRO A 182 -2.30 -10.67 -18.41
N ASP A 183 -1.05 -10.34 -18.79
CA ASP A 183 -0.16 -9.51 -17.97
C ASP A 183 -0.83 -8.15 -17.73
N MET A 184 -1.39 -7.99 -16.54
CA MET A 184 -2.07 -6.78 -16.06
C MET A 184 -1.40 -6.22 -14.82
N SER A 185 -0.41 -6.92 -14.26
CA SER A 185 0.32 -6.46 -13.10
C SER A 185 1.15 -5.21 -13.43
N ILE A 186 1.25 -4.37 -12.40
CA ILE A 186 2.07 -3.16 -12.42
C ILE A 186 3.12 -3.37 -11.36
N SER A 187 4.34 -3.69 -11.82
CA SER A 187 5.49 -3.80 -10.93
C SER A 187 5.88 -2.43 -10.37
N ASP A 188 6.47 -2.45 -9.17
CA ASP A 188 7.00 -1.26 -8.52
C ASP A 188 8.08 -0.57 -9.38
N ASN A 189 8.86 -1.33 -10.16
CA ASN A 189 9.87 -0.79 -11.09
C ASN A 189 9.22 -0.04 -12.26
N GLN A 190 8.18 -0.63 -12.88
CA GLN A 190 7.41 0.02 -13.93
C GLN A 190 6.80 1.32 -13.39
N LEU A 191 6.13 1.25 -12.24
CA LEU A 191 5.54 2.43 -11.63
C LEU A 191 6.60 3.47 -11.29
N GLN A 192 7.76 3.10 -10.74
CA GLN A 192 8.87 4.00 -10.44
C GLN A 192 9.49 4.65 -11.69
N SER A 193 9.47 3.99 -12.84
CA SER A 193 9.99 4.56 -14.10
C SER A 193 9.02 5.54 -14.79
N LEU A 194 7.71 5.44 -14.51
CA LEU A 194 6.68 6.30 -15.11
C LEU A 194 6.93 7.80 -14.83
N ARG A 195 6.86 8.68 -15.82
CA ARG A 195 7.02 10.13 -15.54
C ARG A 195 5.87 10.64 -14.66
N GLU A 196 6.19 11.49 -13.68
CA GLU A 196 5.19 12.06 -12.77
C GLU A 196 4.14 12.88 -13.53
N SER A 197 4.52 13.61 -14.58
CA SER A 197 3.57 14.32 -15.44
C SER A 197 2.59 13.39 -16.15
N THR A 198 3.05 12.22 -16.60
CA THR A 198 2.18 11.19 -17.21
C THR A 198 1.26 10.57 -16.16
N LEU A 199 1.78 10.27 -14.96
CA LEU A 199 0.96 9.77 -13.86
C LEU A 199 -0.11 10.78 -13.45
N GLY A 200 0.23 12.07 -13.38
CA GLY A 200 -0.74 13.14 -13.11
C GLY A 200 -1.86 13.23 -14.15
N GLN A 201 -1.55 13.01 -15.44
CA GLN A 201 -2.56 12.92 -16.49
C GLN A 201 -3.47 11.69 -16.32
N VAL A 202 -2.90 10.54 -15.96
CA VAL A 202 -3.67 9.33 -15.66
C VAL A 202 -4.63 9.56 -14.49
N ILE A 203 -4.13 10.13 -13.39
CA ILE A 203 -4.92 10.47 -12.21
C ILE A 203 -6.06 11.42 -12.58
N SER A 204 -5.77 12.50 -13.31
CA SER A 204 -6.80 13.45 -13.75
C SER A 204 -7.88 12.80 -14.63
N ILE A 205 -7.51 11.83 -15.47
CA ILE A 205 -8.49 11.06 -16.26
C ILE A 205 -9.31 10.14 -15.35
N LEU A 206 -8.69 9.46 -14.38
CA LEU A 206 -9.39 8.60 -13.43
C LEU A 206 -10.35 9.39 -12.56
N GLU A 207 -9.94 10.54 -12.01
CA GLU A 207 -10.80 11.43 -11.23
C GLU A 207 -12.04 11.84 -12.00
N ARG A 208 -11.86 12.26 -13.26
CA ARG A 208 -12.97 12.71 -14.12
C ARG A 208 -13.91 11.59 -14.56
N THR A 209 -13.42 10.36 -14.70
CA THR A 209 -14.22 9.27 -15.27
C THR A 209 -14.76 8.28 -14.23
N GLN A 210 -14.03 8.08 -13.12
CA GLN A 210 -14.28 7.04 -12.13
C GLN A 210 -14.02 7.52 -10.69
N GLY A 211 -13.78 8.81 -10.46
CA GLY A 211 -13.27 9.34 -9.19
C GLY A 211 -14.11 8.97 -7.97
N GLU A 212 -15.42 9.21 -8.00
CA GLU A 212 -16.31 8.91 -6.87
C GLU A 212 -16.29 7.41 -6.52
N ALA A 213 -16.42 6.55 -7.52
CA ALA A 213 -16.35 5.10 -7.33
C ALA A 213 -14.98 4.69 -6.75
N LEU A 214 -13.88 5.19 -7.31
CA LEU A 214 -12.54 4.89 -6.83
C LEU A 214 -12.33 5.31 -5.38
N CYS A 215 -12.85 6.48 -4.97
CA CYS A 215 -12.81 6.91 -3.58
C CYS A 215 -13.59 5.97 -2.65
N GLN A 216 -14.77 5.50 -3.05
CA GLN A 216 -15.56 4.56 -2.26
C GLN A 216 -14.88 3.19 -2.13
N PHE A 217 -14.36 2.67 -3.25
CA PHE A 217 -13.61 1.43 -3.29
C PHE A 217 -12.34 1.51 -2.45
N SER A 218 -11.60 2.61 -2.58
CA SER A 218 -10.40 2.90 -1.79
C SER A 218 -10.75 2.96 -0.30
N ALA A 219 -11.75 3.73 0.11
CA ALA A 219 -12.17 3.77 1.51
C ALA A 219 -12.57 2.40 2.07
N ALA A 220 -13.14 1.52 1.24
CA ALA A 220 -13.46 0.15 1.65
C ALA A 220 -12.21 -0.74 1.79
N ALA A 221 -11.32 -0.71 0.80
CA ALA A 221 -10.07 -1.47 0.83
C ALA A 221 -9.11 -0.98 1.93
N GLU A 222 -9.11 0.31 2.24
CA GLU A 222 -8.29 0.90 3.31
C GLU A 222 -8.63 0.29 4.66
N ARG A 223 -9.92 0.12 4.99
CA ARG A 223 -10.36 -0.53 6.22
C ARG A 223 -9.86 -1.97 6.35
N ILE A 224 -9.79 -2.70 5.23
CA ILE A 224 -9.24 -4.06 5.19
C ILE A 224 -7.76 -3.99 5.51
N VAL A 225 -6.99 -3.16 4.80
CA VAL A 225 -5.53 -3.11 4.98
C VAL A 225 -5.14 -2.58 6.35
N ASP A 226 -5.85 -1.58 6.88
CA ASP A 226 -5.63 -1.08 8.24
C ASP A 226 -5.79 -2.20 9.27
N ALA A 227 -6.81 -3.05 9.12
CA ALA A 227 -7.00 -4.19 10.00
C ALA A 227 -5.88 -5.23 9.88
N LEU A 228 -5.36 -5.49 8.67
CA LEU A 228 -4.21 -6.40 8.47
C LEU A 228 -2.91 -5.85 9.10
N ILE A 229 -2.75 -4.52 9.13
CA ILE A 229 -1.58 -3.86 9.71
C ILE A 229 -1.69 -3.77 11.24
N GLU A 230 -2.89 -3.48 11.76
CA GLU A 230 -3.11 -3.18 13.18
C GLU A 230 -3.34 -4.43 14.04
N PHE A 231 -4.04 -5.44 13.52
CA PHE A 231 -4.41 -6.61 14.30
C PHE A 231 -3.54 -7.83 13.98
N PRO A 232 -3.11 -8.60 15.01
CA PRO A 232 -2.53 -9.92 14.76
C PRO A 232 -3.57 -10.83 14.09
N VAL A 233 -3.10 -11.85 13.38
CA VAL A 233 -3.93 -12.73 12.53
C VAL A 233 -5.13 -13.30 13.29
N GLU A 234 -4.93 -13.67 14.56
CA GLU A 234 -5.95 -14.26 15.43
C GLU A 234 -7.05 -13.29 15.84
N ARG A 235 -6.78 -11.98 15.80
CA ARG A 235 -7.72 -10.91 16.17
C ARG A 235 -8.25 -10.12 14.98
N CYS A 236 -7.74 -10.36 13.78
CA CYS A 236 -8.18 -9.66 12.60
C CYS A 236 -9.59 -10.13 12.18
N PRO A 237 -10.55 -9.21 11.98
CA PRO A 237 -11.90 -9.56 11.55
C PRO A 237 -11.87 -10.33 10.24
N VAL A 238 -12.85 -11.21 10.04
CA VAL A 238 -13.07 -11.91 8.77
C VAL A 238 -13.87 -11.01 7.84
N PHE A 239 -13.38 -10.85 6.60
CA PHE A 239 -14.01 -10.03 5.58
C PHE A 239 -14.93 -10.88 4.69
N GLU A 240 -16.03 -10.30 4.21
CA GLU A 240 -16.97 -11.02 3.32
C GLU A 240 -16.27 -11.54 2.06
N LEU A 241 -15.30 -10.76 1.56
CA LEU A 241 -14.45 -11.12 0.43
C LEU A 241 -13.76 -12.49 0.57
N GLU A 242 -13.48 -12.95 1.78
CA GLU A 242 -12.77 -14.21 2.03
C GLU A 242 -13.61 -15.44 1.68
N GLU A 243 -14.95 -15.35 1.77
CA GLU A 243 -15.85 -16.48 1.58
C GLU A 243 -16.35 -16.62 0.13
N ILE A 244 -16.31 -15.53 -0.65
CA ILE A 244 -16.89 -15.48 -2.01
C ILE A 244 -15.96 -16.17 -3.01
N ALA A 245 -16.50 -17.05 -3.87
CA ALA A 245 -15.68 -17.73 -4.88
C ALA A 245 -15.05 -16.73 -5.87
N GLU A 246 -13.80 -16.95 -6.27
CA GLU A 246 -13.10 -16.06 -7.22
C GLU A 246 -13.87 -15.88 -8.53
N SER A 247 -14.48 -16.97 -9.04
CA SER A 247 -15.32 -16.92 -10.24
C SER A 247 -16.49 -15.96 -10.10
N GLN A 248 -17.15 -15.93 -8.93
CA GLN A 248 -18.26 -15.02 -8.65
C GLN A 248 -17.79 -13.56 -8.58
N ILE A 249 -16.61 -13.30 -8.02
CA ILE A 249 -16.04 -11.94 -7.97
C ILE A 249 -15.83 -11.40 -9.39
N LEU A 250 -15.32 -12.25 -10.29
CA LEU A 250 -15.01 -11.89 -11.67
C LEU A 250 -16.25 -11.55 -12.51
N GLU A 251 -17.43 -12.05 -12.13
CA GLU A 251 -18.70 -11.73 -12.81
C GLU A 251 -19.16 -10.29 -12.57
N TYR A 252 -18.69 -9.64 -11.50
CA TYR A 252 -19.13 -8.27 -11.21
C TYR A 252 -18.41 -7.23 -12.09
N PRO A 253 -19.16 -6.31 -12.72
CA PRO A 253 -18.56 -5.23 -13.49
C PRO A 253 -17.71 -4.31 -12.62
N LYS A 254 -16.66 -3.75 -13.23
CA LYS A 254 -15.84 -2.67 -12.66
C LYS A 254 -16.74 -1.53 -12.17
N ASN A 255 -16.43 -0.98 -10.99
CA ASN A 255 -17.14 0.14 -10.37
C ASN A 255 -18.62 -0.15 -10.02
N SER A 256 -19.06 -1.40 -10.05
CA SER A 256 -20.41 -1.75 -9.62
C SER A 256 -20.56 -1.69 -8.09
N SER A 257 -21.75 -1.34 -7.61
CA SER A 257 -22.10 -1.36 -6.19
C SER A 257 -22.03 -2.78 -5.61
N SER A 258 -22.35 -3.80 -6.41
CA SER A 258 -22.21 -5.20 -6.01
C SER A 258 -20.75 -5.56 -5.74
N LEU A 259 -19.82 -5.20 -6.62
CA LEU A 259 -18.39 -5.43 -6.38
C LEU A 259 -17.89 -4.65 -5.15
N LEU A 260 -18.36 -3.41 -4.96
CA LEU A 260 -18.02 -2.60 -3.79
C LEU A 260 -18.49 -3.26 -2.49
N SER A 261 -19.68 -3.84 -2.47
CA SER A 261 -20.25 -4.47 -1.28
C SER A 261 -19.39 -5.62 -0.75
N LEU A 262 -18.64 -6.30 -1.62
CA LEU A 262 -17.74 -7.40 -1.23
C LEU A 262 -16.58 -6.94 -0.34
N LEU A 263 -16.23 -5.65 -0.39
CA LEU A 263 -15.18 -5.04 0.44
C LEU A 263 -15.72 -4.62 1.82
N GLY A 264 -16.94 -5.03 2.17
CA GLY A 264 -17.57 -4.81 3.47
C GLY A 264 -16.98 -5.66 4.59
N LEU A 265 -17.22 -5.22 5.82
CA LEU A 265 -17.03 -6.07 7.01
C LEU A 265 -18.23 -7.00 7.15
N ARG A 266 -17.96 -8.24 7.58
CA ARG A 266 -19.02 -9.20 7.91
C ARG A 266 -19.95 -8.58 8.96
N ARG A 267 -21.23 -8.44 8.62
CA ARG A 267 -22.26 -8.24 9.66
C ARG A 267 -22.28 -9.51 10.50
N HIS A 268 -21.84 -9.42 11.75
CA HIS A 268 -21.78 -10.59 12.62
C HIS A 268 -23.14 -11.29 12.65
N ALA A 269 -23.13 -12.58 12.34
CA ALA A 269 -24.13 -13.50 12.88
C ALA A 269 -24.03 -13.41 14.41
N GLN A 270 -25.20 -13.29 15.05
CA GLN A 270 -25.39 -13.09 16.48
C GLN A 270 -24.38 -13.88 17.32
N ILE A 271 -23.61 -13.17 18.14
CA ILE A 271 -23.05 -13.78 19.34
C ILE A 271 -24.28 -14.19 20.14
N VAL A 272 -24.50 -15.50 20.24
CA VAL A 272 -25.42 -16.11 21.21
C VAL A 272 -25.01 -15.56 22.58
N THR A 273 -25.72 -14.54 23.03
CA THR A 273 -25.83 -14.25 24.45
C THR A 273 -26.62 -15.40 25.02
N ASP A 274 -25.95 -16.31 25.73
CA ASP A 274 -26.58 -16.83 26.93
C ASP A 274 -25.62 -16.66 28.10
N PRO A 275 -26.10 -16.08 29.21
CA PRO A 275 -25.31 -15.88 30.40
C PRO A 275 -25.17 -17.22 31.11
N TYR A 276 -24.07 -17.36 31.85
CA TYR A 276 -23.83 -18.32 32.92
C TYR A 276 -25.08 -19.11 33.40
N PRO A 277 -25.04 -20.46 33.43
CA PRO A 277 -26.04 -21.20 34.18
C PRO A 277 -25.87 -20.91 35.67
N SER A 278 -26.98 -20.59 36.31
CA SER A 278 -27.13 -20.40 37.76
C SER A 278 -26.61 -21.61 38.52
N ALA A 279 -25.70 -21.37 39.46
CA ALA A 279 -25.38 -22.32 40.52
C ALA A 279 -26.55 -22.33 41.50
N ASP A 280 -27.25 -23.46 41.57
CA ASP A 280 -27.70 -24.12 42.80
C ASP A 280 -28.70 -25.25 42.44
N GLU A 281 -28.34 -26.49 42.77
CA GLU A 281 -29.12 -27.38 43.64
C GLU A 281 -28.48 -28.78 43.70
N SER A 282 -27.98 -29.09 44.90
CA SER A 282 -28.29 -30.32 45.63
C SER A 282 -28.10 -31.67 44.93
N THR A 283 -27.05 -32.40 45.31
CA THR A 283 -27.15 -33.86 45.43
C THR A 283 -26.33 -34.33 46.64
N GLU A 284 -27.07 -34.76 47.67
CA GLU A 284 -26.60 -35.51 48.83
C GLU A 284 -26.06 -36.89 48.44
N LEU A 285 -25.39 -37.50 49.42
CA LEU A 285 -25.14 -38.92 49.66
C LEU A 285 -23.74 -39.46 49.30
N GLY A 286 -23.06 -39.94 50.34
CA GLY A 286 -21.98 -40.92 50.20
C GLY A 286 -21.00 -40.98 51.37
N GLU A 287 -21.45 -41.42 52.55
CA GLU A 287 -20.60 -42.03 53.58
C GLU A 287 -19.65 -43.08 52.98
N ILE A 288 -18.37 -43.14 53.41
CA ILE A 288 -17.57 -44.29 53.92
C ILE A 288 -16.25 -43.64 54.44
N GLY A 289 -15.73 -43.75 55.67
CA GLY A 289 -15.67 -44.83 56.67
C GLY A 289 -14.19 -45.25 56.83
N GLY A 290 -13.56 -44.97 57.98
CA GLY A 290 -12.19 -45.39 58.31
C GLY A 290 -11.43 -44.42 59.22
#